data_AF-A0A366CUE9-F1
#
_entry.id   AF-A0A366CUE9-F1
#
_cell.length_a   1.000
_cell.length_b   1.000
_cell.length_c   1.000
_cell.angle_alpha   90.00
_cell.angle_beta   90.00
_cell.angle_gamma   90.00
#
_symmetry.space_group_name_H-M   'P 1'
#
loop_
_entity.id
_entity.type
_entity.pdbx_description
1 polymer ?
#
loop_
_entity_poly.entity_id
_entity_poly.type
_entity_poly.pdbx_seq_one_letter_code
_entity_poly.pdbx_strand_id
1 'polypeptide(L)'
;MALNPRSALFGPGKSLADRLATGHAETVLAMAADELATCRWALYRVRRCYTAPATAWRSLDVIARGMSRDRAHDLLAALGHRLDLTPEVDRDHRRLWLAAPTLDVPRVEELFTIAPEAAATKQRKRFQAQWQLHATPELLDLGDKAVSVLPNTHPSPRTLTQVIPPATRRLAGRCPRLPEETSMFE
;
A
#
# COMPACT_ATOMS: atom_id res chain seq x y z
N MET A 1 -0.89 -3.91 10.51
CA MET A 1 -0.53 -2.69 9.73
C MET A 1 0.67 -2.97 8.81
N ALA A 2 0.57 -2.69 7.50
CA ALA A 2 1.66 -2.95 6.53
C ALA A 2 2.49 -1.69 6.37
N LEU A 3 3.69 -1.66 6.94
CA LEU A 3 4.63 -0.57 6.74
C LEU A 3 5.76 -1.09 5.89
N ASN A 4 6.07 -0.39 4.80
CA ASN A 4 7.28 -0.70 4.04
C ASN A 4 8.49 -0.52 4.98
N PRO A 5 9.21 -1.58 5.36
CA PRO A 5 10.35 -1.46 6.27
C PRO A 5 11.49 -0.65 5.63
N ARG A 6 11.46 -0.48 4.30
CA ARG A 6 12.40 0.34 3.53
C ARG A 6 11.98 1.81 3.44
N SER A 7 10.89 2.21 4.09
CA SER A 7 10.44 3.62 4.13
C SER A 7 11.17 4.37 5.24
N ALA A 8 11.92 5.41 4.87
CA ALA A 8 12.61 6.29 5.82
C ALA A 8 11.68 7.28 6.55
N LEU A 9 10.35 7.15 6.39
CA LEU A 9 9.36 8.09 6.95
C LEU A 9 9.48 8.28 8.47
N PHE A 10 10.05 7.29 9.17
CA PHE A 10 10.21 7.29 10.62
C PHE A 10 11.69 7.30 11.06
N GLY A 11 12.59 7.74 10.17
CA GLY A 11 14.04 7.81 10.38
C GLY A 11 14.78 6.56 9.89
N PRO A 12 16.12 6.62 9.78
CA PRO A 12 16.94 5.50 9.32
C PRO A 12 16.78 4.28 10.24
N GLY A 13 16.47 3.11 9.65
CA GLY A 13 16.39 1.84 10.38
C GLY A 13 15.21 1.70 11.36
N LYS A 14 14.28 2.68 11.41
CA LYS A 14 13.12 2.65 12.30
C LYS A 14 11.85 2.65 11.49
N SER A 15 11.04 1.61 11.62
CA SER A 15 9.68 1.57 11.11
C SER A 15 8.70 2.18 12.12
N LEU A 16 7.51 2.61 11.68
CA LEU A 16 6.46 2.99 12.61
C LEU A 16 6.03 1.81 13.50
N ALA A 17 6.18 0.57 13.05
CA ALA A 17 5.93 -0.59 13.89
C ALA A 17 6.93 -0.62 15.07
N ASP A 18 8.20 -0.34 14.81
CA ASP A 18 9.22 -0.29 15.88
C ASP A 18 8.92 0.84 16.86
N ARG A 19 8.48 2.00 16.37
CA ARG A 19 8.07 3.13 17.23
C ARG A 19 6.86 2.80 18.10
N LEU A 20 5.85 2.16 17.53
CA LEU A 20 4.64 1.77 18.27
C LEU A 20 4.95 0.71 19.34
N ALA A 21 5.84 -0.23 19.04
CA ALA A 21 6.30 -1.22 20.02
C ALA A 21 7.04 -0.58 21.20
N THR A 22 7.88 0.44 20.96
CA THR A 22 8.60 1.16 22.03
C THR A 22 7.74 2.15 22.82
N GLY A 23 6.59 2.55 22.27
CA GLY A 23 5.79 3.67 22.78
C GLY A 23 4.62 3.29 23.69
N HIS A 24 4.48 2.02 24.07
CA HIS A 24 3.30 1.51 24.80
C HIS A 24 1.98 1.94 24.14
N ALA A 25 1.86 1.69 22.83
CA ALA A 25 0.73 2.10 22.02
C ALA A 25 -0.38 1.03 21.92
N GLU A 26 -0.47 0.11 22.89
CA GLU A 26 -1.33 -1.08 22.84
C GLU A 26 -2.79 -0.71 22.63
N THR A 27 -3.29 0.32 23.33
CA THR A 27 -4.68 0.79 23.19
C THR A 27 -4.97 1.27 21.77
N VAL A 28 -4.05 2.04 21.17
CA VAL A 28 -4.23 2.55 19.80
C VAL A 28 -4.17 1.41 18.78
N LEU A 29 -3.30 0.43 19.02
CA LEU A 29 -3.19 -0.77 18.19
C LEU A 29 -4.45 -1.64 18.27
N ALA A 30 -5.04 -1.79 19.47
CA ALA A 30 -6.30 -2.50 19.67
C ALA A 30 -7.45 -1.80 18.94
N MET A 31 -7.60 -0.49 19.10
CA MET A 31 -8.63 0.29 18.38
C MET A 31 -8.46 0.18 16.85
N ALA A 32 -7.22 0.22 16.36
CA ALA A 32 -6.95 0.03 14.93
C ALA A 32 -7.28 -1.39 14.46
N ALA A 33 -7.06 -2.41 15.29
CA ALA A 33 -7.42 -3.78 14.98
C ALA A 33 -8.95 -3.96 14.91
N ASP A 34 -9.68 -3.38 15.86
CA ASP A 34 -11.15 -3.41 15.89
C ASP A 34 -11.75 -2.72 14.65
N GLU A 35 -11.22 -1.56 14.27
CA GLU A 35 -11.63 -0.87 13.04
C GLU A 35 -11.36 -1.74 11.80
N LEU A 36 -10.18 -2.35 11.70
CA LEU A 36 -9.81 -3.22 10.59
C LEU A 36 -10.66 -4.49 10.50
N ALA A 37 -11.18 -4.97 11.63
CA ALA A 37 -12.05 -6.14 11.68
C ALA A 37 -13.44 -5.87 11.07
N THR A 38 -13.91 -4.62 11.09
CA THR A 38 -15.20 -4.22 10.52
C THR A 38 -15.12 -3.71 9.09
N CYS A 39 -13.91 -3.36 8.63
CA CYS A 39 -13.68 -2.86 7.28
C CYS A 39 -14.00 -3.89 6.20
N ARG A 40 -14.50 -3.39 5.05
CA ARG A 40 -14.47 -4.14 3.78
C ARG A 40 -13.06 -4.17 3.22
N TRP A 41 -12.73 -5.24 2.54
CA TRP A 41 -11.43 -5.50 1.94
C TRP A 41 -11.52 -5.55 0.42
N ALA A 42 -10.40 -5.21 -0.21
CA ALA A 42 -10.24 -5.19 -1.65
C ALA A 42 -8.93 -5.86 -2.06
N LEU A 43 -8.92 -6.40 -3.28
CA LEU A 43 -7.73 -6.87 -3.96
C LEU A 43 -7.23 -5.75 -4.89
N TYR A 44 -5.94 -5.46 -4.81
CA TYR A 44 -5.29 -4.41 -5.58
C TYR A 44 -4.16 -4.99 -6.43
N ARG A 45 -4.02 -4.48 -7.65
CA ARG A 45 -2.83 -4.64 -8.49
C ARG A 45 -2.00 -3.37 -8.35
N VAL A 46 -0.74 -3.52 -7.94
CA VAL A 46 0.20 -2.42 -7.75
C VAL A 46 1.32 -2.59 -8.76
N ARG A 47 1.58 -1.55 -9.56
CA ARG A 47 2.71 -1.51 -10.49
C ARG A 47 3.57 -0.28 -10.22
N ARG A 48 4.89 -0.46 -10.26
CA ARG A 48 5.85 0.64 -10.04
C ARG A 48 6.99 0.56 -11.04
N CYS A 49 7.43 1.70 -11.57
CA CYS A 49 8.67 1.82 -12.31
C CYS A 49 9.61 2.76 -11.55
N TYR A 50 10.75 2.25 -11.11
CA TYR A 50 11.80 3.04 -10.47
C TYR A 50 12.83 3.45 -11.51
N THR A 51 13.02 4.76 -11.68
CA THR A 51 14.06 5.33 -12.55
C THR A 51 15.22 5.91 -11.74
N ALA A 52 15.06 6.02 -10.42
CA ALA A 52 16.08 6.42 -9.47
C ALA A 52 15.70 5.86 -8.08
N PRO A 53 16.66 5.79 -7.12
CA PRO A 53 16.35 5.39 -5.75
C PRO A 53 15.15 6.15 -5.17
N ALA A 54 14.23 5.42 -4.53
CA ALA A 54 12.98 5.92 -3.93
C ALA A 54 12.01 6.68 -4.87
N THR A 55 12.35 6.87 -6.15
CA THR A 55 11.56 7.62 -7.13
C THR A 55 10.85 6.65 -8.06
N ALA A 56 9.54 6.50 -7.86
CA ALA A 56 8.73 5.60 -8.67
C ALA A 56 7.56 6.30 -9.38
N TRP A 57 7.38 5.97 -10.65
CA TRP A 57 6.10 6.03 -11.34
C TRP A 57 5.22 4.92 -10.77
N ARG A 58 3.95 5.20 -10.46
CA ARG A 58 3.08 4.26 -9.76
C ARG A 58 1.73 4.15 -10.45
N SER A 59 1.22 2.93 -10.51
CA SER A 59 -0.16 2.59 -10.81
C SER A 59 -0.72 1.71 -9.70
N LEU A 60 -1.98 1.96 -9.37
CA LEU A 60 -2.79 1.17 -8.46
C LEU A 60 -4.13 0.95 -9.15
N ASP A 61 -4.45 -0.31 -9.40
CA ASP A 61 -5.74 -0.73 -9.94
C ASP A 61 -6.48 -1.52 -8.86
N VAL A 62 -7.76 -1.19 -8.66
CA VAL A 62 -8.61 -1.98 -7.76
C VAL A 62 -9.26 -3.09 -8.56
N ILE A 63 -8.94 -4.32 -8.21
CA ILE A 63 -9.37 -5.52 -8.92
C ILE A 63 -10.74 -5.93 -8.39
N ALA A 64 -10.83 -6.28 -7.11
CA ALA A 64 -12.08 -6.69 -6.47
C ALA A 64 -12.31 -5.91 -5.18
N ARG A 65 -13.57 -5.73 -4.77
CA ARG A 65 -13.99 -4.87 -3.66
C ARG A 65 -15.12 -5.52 -2.86
N GLY A 66 -15.44 -4.95 -1.70
CA GLY A 66 -16.59 -5.34 -0.90
C GLY A 66 -16.48 -6.70 -0.22
N MET A 67 -15.27 -7.26 -0.10
CA MET A 67 -15.05 -8.59 0.46
C MET A 67 -14.80 -8.54 1.97
N SER A 68 -15.00 -9.67 2.65
CA SER A 68 -14.38 -9.88 3.95
C SER A 68 -12.86 -10.05 3.80
N ARG A 69 -12.12 -9.90 4.90
CA ARG A 69 -10.67 -10.12 4.91
C ARG A 69 -10.29 -11.52 4.45
N ASP A 70 -10.96 -12.55 4.97
CA ASP A 70 -10.69 -13.95 4.63
C ASP A 70 -10.97 -14.21 3.16
N ARG A 71 -12.08 -13.71 2.62
CA ARG A 71 -12.41 -13.86 1.20
C ARG A 71 -11.37 -13.17 0.30
N ALA A 72 -10.84 -12.02 0.72
CA ALA A 72 -9.77 -11.36 0.00
C ALA A 72 -8.46 -12.18 0.04
N HIS A 73 -8.13 -12.79 1.19
CA HIS A 73 -7.00 -13.71 1.31
C HIS A 73 -7.16 -14.95 0.42
N ASP A 74 -8.34 -15.57 0.40
CA ASP A 74 -8.64 -16.72 -0.46
C ASP A 74 -8.49 -16.37 -1.94
N LEU A 75 -8.97 -15.19 -2.34
CA LEU A 75 -8.84 -14.73 -3.73
C LEU A 75 -7.37 -14.53 -4.12
N LEU A 76 -6.56 -13.94 -3.23
CA LEU A 76 -5.12 -13.76 -3.47
C LEU A 76 -4.39 -15.11 -3.53
N ALA A 77 -4.75 -16.05 -2.66
CA ALA A 77 -4.18 -17.41 -2.66
C ALA A 77 -4.57 -18.19 -3.92
N ALA A 78 -5.84 -18.10 -4.34
CA ALA A 78 -6.32 -18.72 -5.57
C ALA A 78 -5.62 -18.13 -6.82
N LEU A 79 -5.37 -16.82 -6.84
CA LEU A 79 -4.58 -16.17 -7.89
C LEU A 79 -3.15 -16.72 -7.91
N GLY A 80 -2.49 -16.83 -6.74
CA GLY A 80 -1.16 -17.42 -6.63
C GLY A 80 -1.11 -18.84 -7.18
N HIS A 81 -2.06 -19.70 -6.78
CA HIS A 81 -2.14 -21.07 -7.28
C HIS A 81 -2.32 -21.15 -8.80
N ARG A 82 -3.13 -20.29 -9.40
CA ARG A 82 -3.33 -20.25 -10.86
C ARG A 82 -2.12 -19.79 -11.64
N LEU A 83 -1.25 -19.00 -11.02
CA LEU A 83 -0.03 -18.48 -11.63
C LEU A 83 1.21 -19.32 -11.27
N ASP A 84 1.03 -20.38 -10.48
CA ASP A 84 2.13 -21.16 -9.89
C ASP A 84 3.12 -20.28 -9.09
N LEU A 85 2.56 -19.35 -8.30
CA LEU A 85 3.30 -18.40 -7.48
C LEU A 85 2.82 -18.47 -6.03
N THR A 86 3.77 -18.45 -5.09
CA THR A 86 3.47 -18.43 -3.66
C THR A 86 3.44 -16.98 -3.16
N PRO A 87 2.34 -16.51 -2.53
CA PRO A 87 2.32 -15.19 -1.89
C PRO A 87 3.37 -15.10 -0.79
N GLU A 88 4.20 -14.05 -0.82
CA GLU A 88 5.07 -13.69 0.29
C GLU A 88 4.23 -13.19 1.47
N VAL A 89 4.62 -13.59 2.68
CA VAL A 89 3.99 -13.19 3.93
C VAL A 89 4.94 -12.30 4.72
N ASP A 90 4.54 -11.05 4.91
CA ASP A 90 5.22 -10.06 5.74
C ASP A 90 4.31 -9.72 6.92
N ARG A 91 4.51 -10.44 8.03
CA ARG A 91 3.59 -10.47 9.18
C ARG A 91 2.18 -10.85 8.72
N ASP A 92 1.20 -9.96 8.89
CA ASP A 92 -0.19 -10.18 8.47
C ASP A 92 -0.47 -9.84 7.00
N HIS A 93 0.53 -9.34 6.26
CA HIS A 93 0.35 -8.84 4.90
C HIS A 93 0.82 -9.86 3.91
N ARG A 94 -0.04 -10.17 2.94
CA ARG A 94 0.28 -11.09 1.85
C ARG A 94 0.44 -10.31 0.56
N ARG A 95 1.55 -10.57 -0.14
CA ARG A 95 1.87 -9.98 -1.44
C ARG A 95 2.19 -11.09 -2.41
N LEU A 96 1.49 -11.12 -3.54
CA LEU A 96 1.82 -11.99 -4.65
C LEU A 96 2.64 -11.20 -5.66
N TRP A 97 3.94 -11.43 -5.71
CA TRP A 97 4.84 -10.74 -6.62
C TRP A 97 4.87 -11.42 -7.99
N LEU A 98 4.72 -10.64 -9.06
CA LEU A 98 4.90 -11.09 -10.43
C LEU A 98 6.31 -10.78 -10.94
N ALA A 99 6.91 -9.71 -10.43
CA ALA A 99 8.33 -9.41 -10.61
C ALA A 99 8.97 -9.27 -9.22
N ALA A 100 10.02 -10.06 -8.97
CA ALA A 100 10.75 -10.01 -7.71
C ALA A 100 11.37 -8.62 -7.50
N PRO A 101 11.36 -8.10 -6.26
CA PRO A 101 11.92 -6.78 -5.97
C PRO A 101 13.45 -6.79 -6.09
N THR A 102 13.99 -6.10 -7.09
CA THR A 102 15.44 -5.84 -7.25
C THR A 102 15.82 -4.46 -6.68
N LEU A 103 17.11 -4.16 -6.58
CA LEU A 103 17.61 -2.84 -6.17
C LEU A 103 18.13 -1.99 -7.33
N ASP A 104 18.44 -2.62 -8.46
CA ASP A 104 18.94 -1.94 -9.65
C ASP A 104 17.90 -0.99 -10.26
N VAL A 105 18.37 -0.01 -11.03
CA VAL A 105 17.52 0.93 -11.77
C VAL A 105 18.00 1.02 -13.22
N PRO A 106 17.09 1.10 -14.21
CA PRO A 106 15.63 1.07 -14.06
C PRO A 106 15.13 -0.32 -13.63
N ARG A 107 14.10 -0.33 -12.79
CA ARG A 107 13.40 -1.59 -12.45
C ARG A 107 11.90 -1.39 -12.39
N VAL A 108 11.19 -2.48 -12.55
CA VAL A 108 9.74 -2.54 -12.41
C VAL A 108 9.37 -3.50 -11.29
N GLU A 109 8.29 -3.17 -10.59
CA GLU A 109 7.65 -4.02 -9.58
C GLU A 109 6.19 -4.19 -10.00
N GLU A 110 5.71 -5.44 -9.99
CA GLU A 110 4.29 -5.75 -10.08
C GLU A 110 3.91 -6.75 -9.00
N LEU A 111 2.83 -6.46 -8.28
CA LEU A 111 2.30 -7.35 -7.26
C LEU A 111 0.80 -7.20 -7.08
N PHE A 112 0.18 -8.24 -6.55
CA PHE A 112 -1.16 -8.21 -5.99
C PHE A 112 -1.11 -8.22 -4.47
N THR A 113 -1.97 -7.42 -3.84
CA THR A 113 -2.08 -7.35 -2.38
C THR A 113 -3.52 -7.09 -2.00
N ILE A 114 -3.88 -7.50 -0.78
CA ILE A 114 -5.15 -7.10 -0.18
C ILE A 114 -4.94 -5.95 0.80
N ALA A 115 -5.95 -5.10 0.93
CA ALA A 115 -6.00 -4.04 1.93
C ALA A 115 -7.47 -3.64 2.17
N PRO A 116 -7.76 -2.88 3.25
CA PRO A 116 -9.06 -2.24 3.41
C PRO A 116 -9.44 -1.42 2.17
N GLU A 117 -10.73 -1.43 1.83
CA GLU A 117 -11.30 -0.79 0.63
C GLU A 117 -11.36 0.75 0.77
N ALA A 118 -10.20 1.38 0.92
CA ALA A 118 -10.08 2.82 1.08
C ALA A 118 -9.39 3.49 -0.13
N ALA A 119 -8.54 2.75 -0.84
CA ALA A 119 -7.80 3.30 -1.98
C ALA A 119 -8.61 3.24 -3.28
N ALA A 120 -8.58 4.32 -4.05
CA ALA A 120 -9.12 4.37 -5.40
C ALA A 120 -8.05 4.03 -6.45
N THR A 121 -8.50 3.60 -7.63
CA THR A 121 -7.63 3.42 -8.79
C THR A 121 -6.93 4.74 -9.10
N LYS A 122 -5.61 4.71 -9.28
CA LYS A 122 -4.82 5.89 -9.59
C LYS A 122 -3.55 5.52 -10.34
N GLN A 123 -3.21 6.35 -11.33
CA GLN A 123 -1.94 6.24 -12.05
C GLN A 123 -1.41 7.61 -12.42
N ARG A 124 -0.08 7.74 -12.55
CA ARG A 124 0.53 8.95 -13.11
C ARG A 124 0.27 9.05 -14.61
N LYS A 125 0.14 10.29 -15.11
CA LYS A 125 0.14 10.57 -16.56
C LYS A 125 1.42 9.99 -17.17
N ARG A 126 1.32 9.24 -18.27
CA ARG A 126 2.42 8.51 -18.94
C ARG A 126 2.96 7.27 -18.21
N PHE A 127 2.32 6.79 -17.14
CA PHE A 127 2.73 5.56 -16.47
C PHE A 127 2.86 4.39 -17.46
N GLN A 128 1.85 4.16 -18.31
CA GLN A 128 1.87 3.03 -19.24
C GLN A 128 3.05 3.08 -20.22
N ALA A 129 3.43 4.27 -20.70
CA ALA A 129 4.59 4.41 -21.59
C ALA A 129 5.90 4.05 -20.85
N GLN A 130 6.05 4.46 -19.58
CA GLN A 130 7.20 4.10 -18.75
C GLN A 130 7.19 2.61 -18.38
N TRP A 131 6.02 2.02 -18.20
CA TRP A 131 5.86 0.58 -17.95
C TRP A 131 6.35 -0.23 -19.13
N GLN A 132 5.84 0.07 -20.34
CA GLN A 132 6.19 -0.66 -21.56
C GLN A 132 7.67 -0.53 -21.95
N LEU A 133 8.34 0.55 -21.57
CA LEU A 133 9.76 0.73 -21.84
C LEU A 133 10.67 -0.18 -21.00
N HIS A 134 10.21 -0.61 -19.82
CA HIS A 134 11.05 -1.27 -18.82
C HIS A 134 10.56 -2.65 -18.37
N ALA A 135 9.29 -2.98 -18.60
CA ALA A 135 8.76 -4.30 -18.32
C ALA A 135 9.27 -5.30 -19.36
N THR A 136 9.70 -6.47 -18.90
CA THR A 136 10.11 -7.55 -19.81
C THR A 136 8.88 -8.19 -20.45
N PRO A 137 9.00 -8.83 -21.63
CA PRO A 137 7.90 -9.54 -22.26
C PRO A 137 7.26 -10.59 -21.35
N GLU A 138 8.05 -11.29 -20.54
CA GLU A 138 7.60 -12.31 -19.60
C GLU A 138 6.72 -11.71 -18.49
N LEU A 139 7.10 -10.53 -17.99
CA LEU A 139 6.31 -9.82 -16.99
C LEU A 139 4.98 -9.31 -17.57
N LEU A 140 4.99 -8.85 -18.82
CA LEU A 140 3.78 -8.41 -19.49
C LEU A 140 2.80 -9.58 -19.68
N ASP A 141 3.28 -10.71 -20.20
CA ASP A 141 2.49 -11.94 -20.38
C ASP A 141 1.94 -12.46 -19.03
N LEU A 142 2.77 -12.50 -17.99
CA LEU A 142 2.34 -12.92 -16.66
C LEU A 142 1.30 -11.97 -16.06
N GLY A 143 1.46 -10.66 -16.25
CA GLY A 143 0.49 -9.64 -15.84
C GLY A 143 -0.85 -9.79 -16.54
N ASP A 144 -0.85 -10.12 -17.84
CA ASP A 144 -2.05 -10.34 -18.63
C ASP A 144 -2.75 -11.65 -18.22
N LYS A 145 -1.99 -12.72 -18.00
CA LYS A 145 -2.48 -13.99 -17.42
C LYS A 145 -3.12 -13.76 -16.05
N ALA A 146 -2.50 -12.97 -15.18
CA ALA A 146 -3.03 -12.67 -13.86
C ALA A 146 -4.40 -11.98 -13.93
N VAL A 147 -4.54 -11.01 -14.85
CA VAL A 147 -5.83 -10.32 -15.05
C VAL A 147 -6.88 -11.24 -15.68
N SER A 148 -6.51 -12.10 -16.62
CA SER A 148 -7.48 -12.95 -17.34
C SER A 148 -8.10 -14.03 -16.45
N VAL A 149 -7.37 -14.50 -15.44
CA VAL A 149 -7.90 -15.48 -14.48
C VAL A 149 -8.71 -14.86 -13.36
N LEU A 150 -8.69 -13.54 -13.18
CA LEU A 150 -9.52 -12.90 -12.17
C LEU A 150 -10.98 -12.85 -12.67
N PRO A 151 -11.97 -13.15 -11.80
CA PRO A 151 -13.38 -13.11 -12.20
C PRO A 151 -13.68 -11.71 -12.76
N ASN A 152 -14.38 -11.61 -13.90
CA ASN A 152 -14.68 -10.36 -14.62
C ASN A 152 -15.05 -9.22 -13.67
N THR A 153 -14.04 -8.48 -13.23
CA THR A 153 -14.17 -7.30 -12.42
C THR A 153 -14.20 -6.16 -13.39
N HIS A 154 -15.39 -5.58 -13.61
CA HIS A 154 -15.58 -4.44 -14.50
C HIS A 154 -14.43 -3.44 -14.36
N PRO A 155 -13.72 -3.09 -15.44
CA PRO A 155 -13.03 -1.82 -15.46
C PRO A 155 -14.13 -0.77 -15.42
N SER A 156 -14.28 -0.06 -14.30
CA SER A 156 -15.06 1.16 -14.32
C SER A 156 -14.10 2.31 -14.65
N PRO A 157 -14.07 2.82 -15.89
CA PRO A 157 -13.52 4.13 -16.15
C PRO A 157 -14.56 5.15 -15.67
N ARG A 158 -14.67 5.34 -14.35
CA ARG A 158 -15.27 6.57 -13.84
C ARG A 158 -14.14 7.55 -13.61
N THR A 159 -14.00 8.46 -14.56
CA THR A 159 -13.41 9.79 -14.37
C THR A 159 -14.01 10.36 -13.08
N LEU A 160 -13.31 10.18 -11.97
CA LEU A 160 -13.61 10.91 -10.75
C LEU A 160 -12.99 12.29 -10.92
N THR A 161 -13.83 13.23 -11.35
CA THR A 161 -13.70 14.63 -10.93
C THR A 161 -13.33 14.62 -9.45
N GLN A 162 -12.15 15.15 -9.14
CA GLN A 162 -11.69 15.31 -7.76
C GLN A 162 -12.72 16.15 -7.01
N VAL A 163 -13.54 15.51 -6.16
CA VAL A 163 -14.17 16.21 -5.05
C VAL A 163 -13.06 16.37 -4.01
N ILE A 164 -12.43 17.55 -4.03
CA ILE A 164 -11.57 18.01 -2.95
C ILE A 164 -12.48 18.11 -1.72
N PRO A 165 -12.26 17.34 -0.64
CA PRO A 165 -12.97 17.61 0.60
C PRO A 165 -12.60 19.03 1.07
N PRO A 166 -13.57 19.85 1.52
CA PRO A 166 -13.25 21.17 2.05
C PRO A 166 -12.25 21.01 3.18
N ALA A 167 -11.20 21.82 3.14
CA ALA A 167 -10.14 21.86 4.13
C ALA A 167 -10.76 21.89 5.53
N THR A 168 -10.50 20.85 6.33
CA THR A 168 -10.85 20.87 7.74
C THR A 168 -10.15 22.06 8.36
N ARG A 169 -10.96 22.99 8.84
CA ARG A 169 -10.62 24.23 9.52
C ARG A 169 -9.44 23.98 10.47
N ARG A 170 -8.35 24.73 10.30
CA ARG A 170 -7.24 24.79 11.27
C ARG A 170 -7.84 25.13 12.64
N LEU A 171 -7.86 24.16 13.55
CA LEU A 171 -7.90 24.48 14.97
C LEU A 171 -6.50 24.98 15.33
N ALA A 172 -6.36 26.30 15.36
CA ALA A 172 -5.23 26.97 15.99
C ALA A 172 -5.33 26.74 17.51
N GLY A 173 -4.95 25.55 17.96
CA GLY A 173 -4.66 25.29 19.35
C GLY A 173 -3.24 25.77 19.62
N ARG A 174 -3.09 26.86 20.37
CA ARG A 174 -1.80 27.28 20.94
C ARG A 174 -1.27 26.12 21.78
N CYS A 175 -0.04 25.67 21.53
CA CYS A 175 0.72 24.93 22.53
C CYS A 175 0.79 25.79 23.81
N PRO A 176 0.35 25.32 24.98
CA PRO A 176 0.78 25.93 26.22
C PRO A 176 2.29 25.68 26.40
N ARG A 177 3.05 26.75 26.57
CA ARG A 177 4.44 26.68 27.04
C ARG A 177 4.40 26.04 28.43
N LEU A 178 5.22 25.02 28.65
CA LEU A 178 5.58 24.58 29.99
C LEU A 178 6.30 25.74 30.70
N PRO A 179 6.02 26.03 31.98
CA PRO A 179 6.73 27.05 32.72
C PRO A 179 8.19 26.62 32.94
N GLU A 180 9.10 27.57 32.71
CA GLU A 180 10.49 27.50 33.16
C GLU A 180 10.50 27.54 34.70
N GLU A 181 10.91 26.44 35.33
CA GLU A 181 11.23 26.46 36.76
C GLU A 181 12.59 27.13 36.93
N THR A 182 12.53 28.37 37.42
CA THR A 182 13.65 29.09 38.01
C THR A 182 13.71 28.76 39.51
N SER A 183 14.80 28.16 39.98
CA SER A 183 15.23 28.15 41.39
C SER A 183 16.73 27.82 41.37
N MET A 184 17.65 28.79 41.43
CA MET A 184 18.15 29.54 42.61
C MET A 184 18.50 28.69 43.83
N PHE A 185 19.81 28.63 44.09
CA PHE A 185 20.52 28.57 45.38
C PHE A 185 20.13 27.48 46.39
N GLU A 186 21.07 26.57 46.66
CA GLU A 186 21.88 26.59 47.90
C GLU A 186 23.35 26.26 47.55
#